data_AF-A0A950VKS7-F1
#
_entry.id   AF-A0A950VKS7-F1
#
_cell.length_a   1.000
_cell.length_b   1.000
_cell.length_c   1.000
_cell.angle_alpha   90.00
_cell.angle_beta   90.00
_cell.angle_gamma   90.00
#
_symmetry.space_group_name_H-M   'P 1'
#
loop_
_entity.id
_entity.type
_entity.pdbx_description
1 polymer ?
#
loop_
_entity_poly.entity_id
_entity_poly.type
_entity_poly.pdbx_seq_one_letter_code
_entity_poly.pdbx_strand_id
1 'polypeptide(L)'
;MKAVANHELICSWLGLSPEEWPPNHYALLGLPVGEPDLERIQQRIHERMSKVRPYQVKHPEQVTEAMNRIAQAYTVLTDMSAKRVYDAELQGHAPLPAEGEPSAAEQIRAAVAEYQQATQTPPEKTLSPEEQIRAAVAEYEKEEAARAAQAKAASAAEQMMTALAEQGPGAGTAPGKEGADPLSWLHSSTPPAPPAVAAPTQGDWRQAPPPAQADWRQEPPPPQVESAPSVPVEAAPMAVEEAPVVPEPVAPAPPPTPAPPPVDPILEAAQLSPAARRGLATRGGLYHRIQRTRHLLSAWRQVGSFLNQPKRRLTKAADAAELTEQLNAILEILEGFPAILGGAGQPGNYIVTLARVPTFIPSFRALSLSQREELARDWRAGRDLLLAHEDFLAQEVRAFRKIGRWGRFVRATKALYADHPAFFLLFVSLVTLLIAIIALRRWKG
;
A
#
# COMPACT_ATOMS: atom_id res chain seq x y z
N MET A 1 24.64 -41.17 0.31
CA MET A 1 25.87 -40.47 0.76
C MET A 1 26.15 -39.12 0.05
N LYS A 2 25.56 -38.78 -1.11
CA LYS A 2 25.83 -37.48 -1.80
C LYS A 2 25.28 -36.23 -1.09
N ALA A 3 24.22 -36.33 -0.29
CA ALA A 3 23.61 -35.17 0.38
C ALA A 3 24.46 -34.60 1.54
N VAL A 4 25.37 -35.40 2.11
CA VAL A 4 26.20 -34.98 3.24
C VAL A 4 27.32 -34.03 2.78
N ALA A 5 27.93 -34.31 1.62
CA ALA A 5 28.99 -33.46 1.07
C ALA A 5 28.50 -32.06 0.62
N ASN A 6 27.19 -31.89 0.36
CA ASN A 6 26.67 -30.65 -0.21
C ASN A 6 26.55 -29.51 0.81
N HIS A 7 26.27 -29.81 2.09
CA HIS A 7 26.08 -28.78 3.10
C HIS A 7 27.39 -28.30 3.74
N GLU A 8 28.45 -29.12 3.73
CA GLU A 8 29.78 -28.72 4.21
C GLU A 8 30.31 -27.49 3.45
N LEU A 9 30.08 -27.43 2.15
CA LEU A 9 30.46 -26.27 1.32
C LEU A 9 29.69 -25.02 1.74
N ILE A 10 28.38 -25.12 1.93
CA ILE A 10 27.53 -24.02 2.39
C ILE A 10 27.99 -23.53 3.76
N CYS A 11 28.26 -24.47 4.68
CA CYS A 11 28.78 -24.16 6.01
C CYS A 11 30.13 -23.46 5.93
N SER A 12 31.05 -23.90 5.07
CA SER A 12 32.35 -23.24 4.93
C SER A 12 32.25 -21.82 4.37
N TRP A 13 31.39 -21.55 3.39
CA TRP A 13 31.20 -20.20 2.84
C TRP A 13 30.54 -19.25 3.83
N LEU A 14 29.63 -19.77 4.65
CA LEU A 14 28.91 -19.00 5.65
C LEU A 14 29.62 -18.98 7.03
N GLY A 15 30.70 -19.75 7.22
CA GLY A 15 31.38 -19.86 8.50
C GLY A 15 30.48 -20.46 9.59
N LEU A 16 29.71 -21.50 9.24
CA LEU A 16 28.82 -22.23 10.14
C LEU A 16 29.44 -23.57 10.54
N SER A 17 29.05 -24.11 11.69
CA SER A 17 29.42 -25.47 12.09
C SER A 17 28.64 -26.50 11.25
N PRO A 18 29.31 -27.53 10.68
CA PRO A 18 28.63 -28.57 9.91
C PRO A 18 27.83 -29.56 10.79
N GLU A 19 28.09 -29.61 12.10
CA GLU A 19 27.46 -30.58 13.02
C GLU A 19 25.98 -30.26 13.30
N GLU A 20 25.58 -28.99 13.17
CA GLU A 20 24.23 -28.50 13.47
C GLU A 20 23.44 -28.20 12.19
N TRP A 21 23.41 -29.16 11.26
CA TRP A 21 22.63 -29.01 10.03
C TRP A 21 21.23 -29.65 10.16
N PRO A 22 20.12 -28.91 9.89
CA PRO A 22 20.07 -27.54 9.37
C PRO A 22 20.21 -26.45 10.46
N PRO A 23 20.93 -25.35 10.18
CA PRO A 23 21.09 -24.26 11.13
C PRO A 23 19.77 -23.51 11.34
N ASN A 24 19.59 -22.98 12.56
CA ASN A 24 18.49 -22.05 12.83
C ASN A 24 18.64 -20.75 12.01
N HIS A 25 17.55 -20.00 11.85
CA HIS A 25 17.51 -18.82 10.96
C HIS A 25 18.46 -17.71 11.43
N TYR A 26 18.67 -17.57 12.74
CA TYR A 26 19.61 -16.60 13.31
C TYR A 26 21.07 -17.00 13.08
N ALA A 27 21.40 -18.27 13.28
CA ALA A 27 22.71 -18.86 13.06
C ALA A 27 23.11 -18.75 11.59
N LEU A 28 22.18 -19.04 10.66
CA LEU A 28 22.40 -18.88 9.23
C LEU A 28 22.84 -17.45 8.86
N LEU A 29 22.28 -16.44 9.53
CA LEU A 29 22.62 -15.03 9.33
C LEU A 29 23.83 -14.58 10.16
N GLY A 30 24.26 -15.36 11.16
CA GLY A 30 25.26 -14.97 12.16
C GLY A 30 24.77 -13.81 13.03
N LEU A 31 23.51 -13.92 13.48
CA LEU A 31 22.86 -13.03 14.42
C LEU A 31 22.62 -13.75 15.75
N PRO A 32 22.57 -13.02 16.87
CA PRO A 32 22.08 -13.58 18.12
C PRO A 32 20.58 -13.93 17.98
N VAL A 33 20.16 -14.97 18.70
CA VAL A 33 18.75 -15.35 18.77
C VAL A 33 17.92 -14.21 19.36
N GLY A 34 16.79 -13.88 18.72
CA GLY A 34 15.88 -12.83 19.17
C GLY A 34 16.29 -11.40 18.79
N GLU A 35 17.23 -11.21 17.87
CA GLU A 35 17.65 -9.88 17.37
C GLU A 35 16.45 -9.02 16.96
N PRO A 36 16.16 -7.88 17.64
CA PRO A 36 14.96 -7.08 17.37
C PRO A 36 15.11 -6.12 16.20
N ASP A 37 16.33 -5.76 15.82
CA ASP A 37 16.61 -4.73 14.82
C ASP A 37 16.45 -5.26 13.39
N LEU A 38 15.43 -4.75 12.70
CA LEU A 38 15.10 -5.11 11.33
C LEU A 38 16.18 -4.67 10.33
N GLU A 39 16.78 -3.50 10.53
CA GLU A 39 17.83 -3.00 9.63
C GLU A 39 19.06 -3.89 9.71
N ARG A 40 19.42 -4.30 10.93
CA ARG A 40 20.53 -5.24 11.16
C ARG A 40 20.26 -6.60 10.51
N ILE A 41 19.03 -7.12 10.60
CA ILE A 41 18.64 -8.36 9.93
C ILE A 41 18.80 -8.24 8.41
N GLN A 42 18.28 -7.16 7.80
CA GLN A 42 18.39 -6.90 6.38
C GLN A 42 19.85 -6.78 5.92
N GLN A 43 20.67 -6.03 6.67
CA GLN A 43 22.08 -5.87 6.37
C GLN A 43 22.81 -7.22 6.35
N ARG A 44 22.57 -8.07 7.37
CA ARG A 44 23.18 -9.40 7.43
C ARG A 44 22.77 -10.29 6.27
N ILE A 45 21.52 -10.24 5.84
CA ILE A 45 21.06 -11.01 4.68
C ILE A 45 21.81 -10.59 3.42
N HIS A 46 21.97 -9.28 3.20
CA HIS A 46 22.71 -8.76 2.06
C HIS A 46 24.18 -9.21 2.09
N GLU A 47 24.82 -9.14 3.26
CA GLU A 47 26.18 -9.65 3.47
C GLU A 47 26.28 -11.15 3.14
N ARG A 48 25.33 -11.95 3.60
CA ARG A 48 25.30 -13.41 3.40
C ARG A 48 25.08 -13.78 1.93
N MET A 49 24.12 -13.13 1.26
CA MET A 49 23.90 -13.29 -0.18
C MET A 49 25.15 -12.93 -0.99
N SER A 50 25.81 -11.82 -0.63
CA SER A 50 27.03 -11.36 -1.31
C SER A 50 28.20 -12.34 -1.15
N LYS A 51 28.32 -12.99 0.01
CA LYS A 51 29.35 -14.02 0.25
C LYS A 51 29.16 -15.28 -0.60
N VAL A 52 27.92 -15.67 -0.88
CA VAL A 52 27.62 -16.92 -1.61
C VAL A 52 27.70 -16.74 -3.13
N ARG A 53 27.37 -15.54 -3.65
CA ARG A 53 27.33 -15.24 -5.09
C ARG A 53 28.59 -15.65 -5.89
N PRO A 54 29.83 -15.41 -5.43
CA PRO A 54 31.03 -15.77 -6.19
C PRO A 54 31.15 -17.27 -6.52
N TYR A 55 30.48 -18.14 -5.76
CA TYR A 55 30.53 -19.59 -5.95
C TYR A 55 29.52 -20.12 -6.97
N GLN A 56 28.63 -19.27 -7.51
CA GLN A 56 27.50 -19.69 -8.34
C GLN A 56 27.92 -20.43 -9.61
N VAL A 57 29.06 -20.07 -10.20
CA VAL A 57 29.57 -20.72 -11.41
C VAL A 57 30.14 -22.12 -11.11
N LYS A 58 30.78 -22.28 -9.95
CA LYS A 58 31.46 -23.54 -9.58
C LYS A 58 30.51 -24.54 -8.92
N HIS A 59 29.54 -24.05 -8.17
CA HIS A 59 28.66 -24.85 -7.31
C HIS A 59 27.21 -24.32 -7.38
N PRO A 60 26.57 -24.36 -8.55
CA PRO A 60 25.27 -23.72 -8.77
C PRO A 60 24.16 -24.29 -7.86
N GLU A 61 24.16 -25.60 -7.62
CA GLU A 61 23.16 -26.26 -6.78
C GLU A 61 23.27 -25.81 -5.31
N GLN A 62 24.48 -25.85 -4.73
CA GLN A 62 24.74 -25.50 -3.34
C GLN A 62 24.50 -23.99 -3.10
N VAL A 63 24.89 -23.14 -4.06
CA VAL A 63 24.60 -21.71 -3.99
C VAL A 63 23.10 -21.44 -4.02
N THR A 64 22.36 -22.13 -4.89
CA THR A 64 20.90 -21.97 -4.97
C THR A 64 20.24 -22.42 -3.66
N GLU A 65 20.66 -23.54 -3.09
CA GLU A 65 20.17 -24.00 -1.79
C GLU A 65 20.46 -22.97 -0.68
N ALA A 66 21.70 -22.46 -0.60
CA ALA A 66 22.08 -21.45 0.38
C ALA A 66 21.26 -20.16 0.24
N MET A 67 21.07 -19.66 -0.99
CA MET A 67 20.26 -18.46 -1.27
C MET A 67 18.79 -18.67 -0.87
N ASN A 68 18.22 -19.84 -1.17
CA ASN A 68 16.85 -20.17 -0.80
C ASN A 68 16.66 -20.20 0.72
N ARG A 69 17.61 -20.78 1.46
CA ARG A 69 17.57 -20.79 2.94
C ARG A 69 17.71 -19.38 3.52
N ILE A 70 18.60 -18.55 2.97
CA ILE A 70 18.74 -17.14 3.39
C ILE A 70 17.44 -16.37 3.13
N ALA A 71 16.78 -16.61 1.99
CA ALA A 71 15.49 -15.99 1.68
C ALA A 71 14.38 -16.45 2.63
N GLN A 72 14.31 -17.73 2.98
CA GLN A 72 13.37 -18.23 4.00
C GLN A 72 13.61 -17.56 5.36
N ALA A 73 14.88 -17.42 5.77
CA ALA A 73 15.24 -16.70 6.99
C ALA A 73 14.77 -15.25 6.96
N TYR A 74 14.90 -14.56 5.83
CA TYR A 74 14.39 -13.20 5.66
C TYR A 74 12.87 -13.13 5.87
N THR A 75 12.11 -13.99 5.18
CA THR A 75 10.64 -13.97 5.27
C THR A 75 10.14 -14.16 6.69
N VAL A 76 10.70 -15.14 7.42
CA VAL A 76 10.30 -15.43 8.81
C VAL A 76 10.70 -14.32 9.76
N LEU A 77 11.92 -13.78 9.64
CA LEU A 77 12.44 -12.80 10.60
C LEU A 77 11.94 -11.37 10.36
N THR A 78 11.42 -11.06 9.17
CA THR A 78 10.85 -9.73 8.87
C THR A 78 9.36 -9.63 9.16
N ASP A 79 8.64 -10.75 9.12
CA ASP A 79 7.26 -10.80 9.60
C ASP A 79 7.24 -10.92 11.12
N MET A 80 6.75 -9.87 11.79
CA MET A 80 6.70 -9.78 13.24
C MET A 80 5.87 -10.90 13.90
N SER A 81 4.85 -11.40 13.20
CA SER A 81 4.00 -12.49 13.69
C SER A 81 4.69 -13.85 13.57
N ALA A 82 5.26 -14.15 12.39
CA ALA A 82 6.00 -15.39 12.13
C ALA A 82 7.25 -15.48 13.00
N LYS A 83 7.97 -14.37 13.18
CA LYS A 83 9.13 -14.29 14.07
C LYS A 83 8.80 -14.67 15.51
N ARG A 84 7.67 -14.19 16.06
CA ARG A 84 7.26 -14.52 17.44
C ARG A 84 7.01 -16.01 17.63
N VAL A 85 6.31 -16.63 16.67
CA VAL A 85 6.07 -18.08 16.70
C VAL A 85 7.39 -18.84 16.64
N TYR A 86 8.26 -18.44 15.71
CA TYR A 86 9.58 -19.05 15.54
C TYR A 86 10.47 -18.89 16.79
N ASP A 87 10.48 -17.72 17.41
CA ASP A 87 11.23 -17.45 18.64
C ASP A 87 10.70 -18.27 19.83
N ALA A 88 9.38 -18.46 19.92
CA ALA A 88 8.77 -19.30 20.95
C ALA A 88 9.14 -20.78 20.78
N GLU A 89 9.10 -21.30 19.54
CA GLU A 89 9.54 -22.67 19.22
C GLU A 89 11.00 -22.90 19.62
N LEU A 90 11.88 -21.93 19.37
CA LEU A 90 13.31 -22.03 19.69
C LEU A 90 13.60 -21.99 21.20
N GLN A 91 12.74 -21.33 21.98
CA GLN A 91 12.82 -21.28 23.44
C GLN A 91 12.21 -22.51 24.12
N GLY A 92 11.69 -23.48 23.36
CA GLY A 92 11.02 -24.66 23.91
C GLY A 92 9.71 -24.34 24.65
N HIS A 93 9.23 -23.10 24.53
CA HIS A 93 7.94 -22.70 25.04
C HIS A 93 6.93 -23.01 23.94
N ALA A 94 6.13 -24.07 24.15
CA ALA A 94 4.98 -24.31 23.28
C ALA A 94 4.18 -23.00 23.19
N PRO A 95 4.04 -22.41 21.98
CA PRO A 95 3.37 -21.13 21.84
C PRO A 95 1.96 -21.32 22.41
N LEU A 96 1.65 -20.61 23.49
CA LEU A 96 0.27 -20.43 23.92
C LEU A 96 -0.47 -19.88 22.69
N PRO A 97 -1.43 -20.62 22.11
CA PRO A 97 -2.11 -20.18 20.92
C PRO A 97 -2.67 -18.79 21.21
N ALA A 98 -2.27 -17.81 20.41
CA ALA A 98 -2.88 -16.50 20.45
C ALA A 98 -4.36 -16.72 20.14
N GLU A 99 -5.19 -16.76 21.17
CA GLU A 99 -6.63 -16.88 21.03
C GLU A 99 -7.11 -15.72 20.13
N GLY A 100 -7.59 -16.05 18.93
CA GLY A 100 -8.64 -15.25 18.30
C GLY A 100 -8.53 -14.85 16.84
N GLU A 101 -7.39 -14.98 16.14
CA GLU A 101 -7.38 -14.65 14.70
C GLU A 101 -6.64 -15.68 13.84
N PRO A 102 -7.31 -16.30 12.84
CA PRO A 102 -6.66 -17.22 11.91
C PRO A 102 -5.60 -16.47 11.11
N SER A 103 -4.35 -16.91 11.24
CA SER A 103 -3.19 -16.34 10.56
C SER A 103 -3.45 -16.19 9.06
N ALA A 104 -3.03 -15.08 8.46
CA ALA A 104 -3.13 -14.82 7.03
C ALA A 104 -2.54 -15.97 6.18
N ALA A 105 -1.54 -16.69 6.70
CA ALA A 105 -0.99 -17.87 6.05
C ALA A 105 -1.97 -19.04 5.98
N GLU A 106 -2.83 -19.20 6.97
CA GLU A 106 -3.85 -20.25 7.05
C GLU A 106 -5.06 -19.91 6.18
N GLN A 107 -5.42 -18.62 6.09
CA GLN A 107 -6.41 -18.12 5.13
C GLN A 107 -5.93 -18.31 3.69
N ILE A 108 -4.65 -18.07 3.39
CA ILE A 108 -4.07 -18.33 2.07
C ILE A 108 -4.07 -19.84 1.77
N ARG A 109 -3.72 -20.70 2.74
CA ARG A 109 -3.78 -22.17 2.55
C ARG A 109 -5.21 -22.65 2.31
N ALA A 110 -6.19 -22.13 3.06
CA ALA A 110 -7.60 -22.45 2.88
C ALA A 110 -8.11 -22.00 1.49
N ALA A 111 -7.78 -20.78 1.07
CA ALA A 111 -8.15 -20.26 -0.24
C ALA A 111 -7.49 -21.05 -1.39
N VAL A 112 -6.24 -21.48 -1.23
CA VAL A 112 -5.54 -22.32 -2.23
C VAL A 112 -6.16 -23.74 -2.28
N ALA A 113 -6.55 -24.31 -1.13
CA ALA A 113 -7.22 -25.61 -1.09
C ALA A 113 -8.62 -25.57 -1.74
N GLU A 114 -9.39 -24.50 -1.51
CA GLU A 114 -10.69 -24.28 -2.14
C GLU A 114 -10.56 -24.12 -3.66
N TYR A 115 -9.54 -23.40 -4.13
CA TYR A 115 -9.24 -23.28 -5.56
C TYR A 115 -8.83 -24.61 -6.21
N GLN A 116 -8.08 -25.46 -5.50
CA GLN A 116 -7.70 -26.79 -5.98
C GLN A 116 -8.88 -27.76 -6.03
N GLN A 117 -9.86 -27.63 -5.13
CA GLN A 117 -11.11 -28.39 -5.20
C GLN A 117 -12.00 -27.92 -6.35
N ALA A 118 -12.11 -26.60 -6.57
CA ALA A 118 -12.89 -26.02 -7.66
C ALA A 118 -12.35 -26.38 -9.08
N THR A 119 -11.08 -26.81 -9.17
CA THR A 119 -10.45 -27.24 -10.43
C THR A 119 -10.51 -28.76 -10.66
N GLN A 120 -10.95 -29.54 -9.66
CA GLN A 120 -11.12 -31.00 -9.76
C GLN A 120 -12.53 -31.45 -10.13
N THR A 121 -13.51 -30.55 -10.21
CA THR A 121 -14.81 -30.87 -10.80
C THR A 121 -14.63 -31.26 -12.26
N PRO A 122 -15.04 -32.47 -12.68
CA PRO A 122 -14.91 -32.94 -14.06
C PRO A 122 -15.57 -31.96 -15.01
N PRO A 123 -14.96 -31.62 -16.16
CA PRO A 123 -15.56 -30.70 -17.12
C PRO A 123 -16.86 -31.33 -17.62
N GLU A 124 -17.98 -30.72 -17.20
CA GLU A 124 -19.28 -30.86 -17.84
C GLU A 124 -19.06 -30.66 -19.33
N LYS A 125 -19.51 -31.65 -20.15
CA LYS A 125 -19.30 -31.78 -21.60
C LYS A 125 -19.18 -30.41 -22.28
N THR A 126 -17.95 -29.93 -22.38
CA THR A 126 -17.65 -28.69 -23.08
C THR A 126 -17.69 -29.03 -24.56
N LEU A 127 -18.59 -28.35 -25.28
CA LEU A 127 -18.59 -28.29 -26.74
C LEU A 127 -17.14 -28.13 -27.23
N SER A 128 -16.78 -28.85 -28.28
CA SER A 128 -15.43 -28.82 -28.83
C SER A 128 -14.99 -27.37 -29.06
N PRO A 129 -13.70 -27.00 -28.86
CA PRO A 129 -13.21 -25.66 -29.16
C PRO A 129 -13.64 -25.14 -30.55
N GLU A 130 -13.79 -26.02 -31.53
CA GLU A 130 -14.30 -25.69 -32.87
C GLU A 130 -15.79 -25.32 -32.88
N GLU A 131 -16.62 -25.98 -32.07
CA GLU A 131 -18.05 -25.69 -31.95
C GLU A 131 -18.28 -24.37 -31.19
N GLN A 132 -17.44 -24.08 -30.20
CA GLN A 132 -17.47 -22.79 -29.48
C GLN A 132 -17.08 -21.63 -30.41
N ILE A 133 -16.05 -21.82 -31.24
CA ILE A 133 -15.66 -20.82 -32.25
C ILE A 133 -16.78 -20.64 -33.29
N ARG A 134 -17.39 -21.74 -33.76
CA ARG A 134 -18.49 -21.68 -34.74
C ARG A 134 -19.73 -20.99 -34.15
N ALA A 135 -20.06 -21.24 -32.89
CA ALA A 135 -21.16 -20.56 -32.20
C ALA A 135 -20.88 -19.05 -32.02
N ALA A 136 -19.66 -18.69 -31.62
CA ALA A 136 -19.26 -17.29 -31.43
C ALA A 136 -19.25 -16.50 -32.75
N VAL A 137 -18.81 -17.12 -33.86
CA VAL A 137 -18.85 -16.49 -35.19
C VAL A 137 -20.29 -16.26 -35.64
N ALA A 138 -21.19 -17.25 -35.44
CA ALA A 138 -22.60 -17.11 -35.80
C ALA A 138 -23.33 -16.03 -34.98
N GLU A 139 -22.94 -15.83 -33.71
CA GLU A 139 -23.48 -14.78 -32.86
C GLU A 139 -22.98 -13.39 -33.30
N TYR A 140 -21.70 -13.28 -33.66
CA TYR A 140 -21.12 -12.05 -34.20
C TYR A 140 -21.76 -11.63 -35.54
N GLU A 141 -21.97 -12.57 -36.46
CA GLU A 141 -22.65 -12.29 -37.75
C GLU A 141 -24.09 -11.79 -37.54
N LYS A 142 -24.81 -12.31 -36.53
CA LYS A 142 -26.15 -11.81 -36.17
C LYS A 142 -26.10 -10.38 -35.63
N GLU A 143 -25.13 -10.06 -34.77
CA GLU A 143 -24.97 -8.71 -34.25
C GLU A 143 -24.58 -7.70 -35.36
N GLU A 144 -23.71 -8.10 -36.28
CA GLU A 144 -23.30 -7.26 -37.41
C GLU A 144 -24.48 -6.99 -38.37
N ALA A 145 -25.28 -8.02 -38.66
CA ALA A 145 -26.50 -7.86 -39.45
C ALA A 145 -27.52 -6.92 -38.78
N ALA A 146 -27.67 -7.01 -37.45
CA ALA A 146 -28.55 -6.11 -36.69
C ALA A 146 -28.06 -4.65 -36.71
N ARG A 147 -26.74 -4.42 -36.58
CA ARG A 147 -26.15 -3.07 -36.70
C ARG A 147 -26.32 -2.49 -38.09
N ALA A 148 -26.12 -3.30 -39.14
CA ALA A 148 -26.33 -2.86 -40.52
C ALA A 148 -27.79 -2.49 -40.80
N ALA A 149 -28.75 -3.23 -40.23
CA ALA A 149 -30.18 -2.89 -40.32
C ALA A 149 -30.50 -1.57 -39.59
N GLN A 150 -29.94 -1.37 -38.39
CA GLN A 150 -30.15 -0.14 -37.62
C GLN A 150 -29.53 1.08 -38.30
N ALA A 151 -28.35 0.95 -38.92
CA ALA A 151 -27.72 2.03 -39.69
C ALA A 151 -28.56 2.42 -40.93
N LYS A 152 -29.14 1.44 -41.63
CA LYS A 152 -30.07 1.70 -42.74
C LYS A 152 -31.34 2.42 -42.27
N ALA A 153 -31.89 2.02 -41.12
CA ALA A 153 -33.07 2.68 -40.55
C ALA A 153 -32.77 4.13 -40.13
N ALA A 154 -31.59 4.38 -39.55
CA ALA A 154 -31.16 5.73 -39.18
C ALA A 154 -30.97 6.64 -40.41
N SER A 155 -30.33 6.14 -41.47
CA SER A 155 -30.16 6.89 -42.72
C SER A 155 -31.51 7.20 -43.40
N ALA A 156 -32.46 6.27 -43.38
CA ALA A 156 -33.81 6.51 -43.90
C ALA A 156 -34.57 7.59 -43.09
N ALA A 157 -34.42 7.60 -41.77
CA ALA A 157 -35.02 8.63 -40.91
C ALA A 157 -34.42 10.02 -41.17
N GLU A 158 -33.10 10.10 -41.39
CA GLU A 158 -32.41 11.35 -41.72
C GLU A 158 -32.81 11.89 -43.10
N GLN A 159 -32.96 11.02 -44.10
CA GLN A 159 -33.51 11.38 -45.41
C GLN A 159 -34.95 11.89 -45.31
N MET A 160 -35.78 11.27 -44.47
CA MET A 160 -37.17 11.71 -44.26
C MET A 160 -37.26 13.05 -43.53
N MET A 161 -36.40 13.29 -42.52
CA MET A 161 -36.26 14.59 -41.84
C MET A 161 -35.79 15.69 -42.79
N THR A 162 -34.82 15.37 -43.67
CA THR A 162 -34.30 16.33 -44.66
C THR A 162 -35.38 16.68 -45.71
N ALA A 163 -36.14 15.69 -46.19
CA ALA A 163 -37.24 15.90 -47.12
C ALA A 163 -38.39 16.74 -46.52
N LEU A 164 -38.65 16.63 -45.21
CA LEU A 164 -39.62 17.48 -44.51
C LEU A 164 -39.13 18.91 -44.30
N ALA A 165 -37.81 19.11 -44.12
CA ALA A 165 -37.22 20.43 -43.95
C ALA A 165 -37.23 21.27 -45.25
N GLU A 166 -37.14 20.64 -46.42
CA GLU A 166 -37.18 21.34 -47.72
C GLU A 166 -38.58 21.85 -48.12
N GLN A 167 -39.65 21.47 -47.40
CA GLN A 167 -41.02 21.96 -47.67
C GLN A 167 -41.45 23.18 -46.81
N GLY A 168 -40.53 23.78 -46.04
CA GLY A 168 -40.82 24.95 -45.22
C GLY A 168 -40.86 26.28 -46.01
N PRO A 169 -41.81 27.19 -45.73
CA PRO A 169 -42.02 28.41 -46.50
C PRO A 169 -40.91 29.43 -46.25
N GLY A 170 -40.51 30.09 -47.34
CA GLY A 170 -39.39 31.02 -47.36
C GLY A 170 -39.60 32.35 -46.64
N ALA A 171 -38.50 33.11 -46.71
CA ALA A 171 -38.33 34.53 -46.43
C ALA A 171 -38.28 34.95 -44.94
N GLY A 172 -37.11 35.48 -44.55
CA GLY A 172 -36.93 36.13 -43.26
C GLY A 172 -35.47 36.49 -42.95
N THR A 173 -34.82 37.23 -43.85
CA THR A 173 -33.48 37.79 -43.64
C THR A 173 -33.45 38.75 -42.45
N ALA A 174 -32.57 38.52 -41.47
CA ALA A 174 -32.15 39.55 -40.53
C ALA A 174 -30.70 39.31 -40.05
N PRO A 175 -29.88 40.38 -39.89
CA PRO A 175 -28.44 40.26 -39.73
C PRO A 175 -27.96 40.39 -38.27
N GLY A 176 -26.76 39.86 -38.02
CA GLY A 176 -25.79 40.43 -37.10
C GLY A 176 -25.86 39.96 -35.65
N LYS A 177 -24.85 39.18 -35.25
CA LYS A 177 -24.10 39.36 -33.99
C LYS A 177 -22.86 38.46 -33.99
N GLU A 178 -21.72 39.08 -34.27
CA GLU A 178 -20.39 38.57 -33.90
C GLU A 178 -20.34 38.43 -32.37
N GLY A 179 -20.32 37.18 -31.90
CA GLY A 179 -20.01 36.83 -30.52
C GLY A 179 -18.55 36.43 -30.43
N ALA A 180 -17.73 37.32 -29.89
CA ALA A 180 -16.35 37.03 -29.50
C ALA A 180 -16.32 35.86 -28.51
N ASP A 181 -15.50 34.86 -28.82
CA ASP A 181 -15.29 33.67 -28.00
C ASP A 181 -14.42 34.02 -26.76
N PRO A 182 -14.98 33.95 -25.53
CA PRO A 182 -14.28 34.36 -24.31
C PRO A 182 -13.19 33.37 -23.84
N LEU A 183 -12.86 32.34 -24.63
CA LEU A 183 -11.90 31.28 -24.26
C LEU A 183 -10.63 31.21 -25.12
N SER A 184 -10.41 32.17 -26.03
CA SER A 184 -9.24 32.18 -26.92
C SER A 184 -7.88 32.41 -26.22
N TRP A 185 -7.84 32.80 -24.94
CA TRP A 185 -6.60 33.03 -24.18
C TRP A 185 -5.96 31.75 -23.61
N LEU A 186 -6.64 30.60 -23.66
CA LEU A 186 -6.17 29.33 -23.07
C LEU A 186 -5.24 28.50 -23.99
N HIS A 187 -4.98 28.95 -25.22
CA HIS A 187 -4.23 28.17 -26.22
C HIS A 187 -2.88 28.77 -26.65
N SER A 188 -2.36 29.79 -25.96
CA SER A 188 -1.03 30.35 -26.25
C SER A 188 -0.07 30.18 -25.08
N SER A 189 0.65 29.05 -25.03
CA SER A 189 1.84 28.89 -24.18
C SER A 189 2.74 27.79 -24.72
N THR A 190 3.67 28.16 -25.62
CA THR A 190 4.85 27.36 -25.94
C THR A 190 5.81 27.41 -24.74
N PRO A 191 6.20 26.28 -24.13
CA PRO A 191 7.15 26.29 -23.03
C PRO A 191 8.59 26.56 -23.54
N PRO A 192 9.40 27.39 -22.85
CA PRO A 192 10.80 27.56 -23.20
C PRO A 192 11.66 26.35 -22.79
N ALA A 193 12.67 26.05 -23.59
CA ALA A 193 13.62 24.96 -23.38
C ALA A 193 14.42 25.11 -22.07
N PRO A 194 14.71 24.01 -21.35
CA PRO A 194 15.54 24.06 -20.15
C PRO A 194 17.04 24.25 -20.49
N PRO A 195 17.81 24.97 -19.66
CA PRO A 195 19.26 25.08 -19.83
C PRO A 195 19.98 23.79 -19.40
N ALA A 196 21.05 23.47 -20.11
CA ALA A 196 21.93 22.34 -19.85
C ALA A 196 22.64 22.45 -18.49
N VAL A 197 22.49 21.43 -17.65
CA VAL A 197 23.21 21.30 -16.37
C VAL A 197 24.33 20.28 -16.53
N ALA A 198 25.55 20.71 -16.20
CA ALA A 198 26.76 19.90 -16.19
C ALA A 198 26.72 18.83 -15.09
N ALA A 199 27.25 17.64 -15.41
CA ALA A 199 27.36 16.50 -14.50
C ALA A 199 28.36 16.73 -13.36
N PRO A 200 28.10 16.25 -12.13
CA PRO A 200 29.09 16.29 -11.05
C PRO A 200 30.08 15.11 -11.14
N THR A 201 31.35 15.44 -10.97
CA THR A 201 32.49 14.52 -10.90
C THR A 201 32.42 13.66 -9.64
N GLN A 202 32.61 12.34 -9.82
CA GLN A 202 32.65 11.32 -8.78
C GLN A 202 33.90 11.51 -7.89
N GLY A 203 33.70 11.78 -6.60
CA GLY A 203 34.76 11.91 -5.60
C GLY A 203 35.13 10.57 -4.96
N ASP A 204 36.44 10.31 -4.87
CA ASP A 204 37.11 9.13 -4.35
C ASP A 204 36.96 9.00 -2.81
N TRP A 205 36.30 7.94 -2.36
CA TRP A 205 35.95 7.65 -0.96
C TRP A 205 36.92 6.65 -0.29
N ARG A 206 38.09 6.36 -0.88
CA ARG A 206 38.97 5.27 -0.45
C ARG A 206 39.91 5.53 0.74
N GLN A 207 39.79 6.62 1.50
CA GLN A 207 40.70 6.86 2.62
C GLN A 207 39.98 7.37 3.88
N ALA A 208 39.54 6.42 4.73
CA ALA A 208 39.24 6.70 6.13
C ALA A 208 39.93 5.64 7.02
N PRO A 209 40.63 6.03 8.09
CA PRO A 209 41.33 5.11 8.99
C PRO A 209 40.34 4.35 9.91
N PRO A 210 40.68 3.13 10.36
CA PRO A 210 39.79 2.32 11.19
C PRO A 210 39.71 2.84 12.64
N PRO A 211 38.54 2.74 13.31
CA PRO A 211 38.38 3.11 14.71
C PRO A 211 38.97 2.06 15.66
N ALA A 212 39.54 2.54 16.77
CA ALA A 212 40.12 1.75 17.84
C ALA A 212 39.06 0.91 18.57
N GLN A 213 39.37 -0.36 18.81
CA GLN A 213 38.53 -1.31 19.54
C GLN A 213 38.56 -1.02 21.06
N ALA A 214 37.38 -0.84 21.66
CA ALA A 214 37.21 -0.80 23.10
C ALA A 214 36.99 -2.21 23.65
N ASP A 215 37.73 -2.57 24.71
CA ASP A 215 37.72 -3.88 25.38
C ASP A 215 36.63 -3.91 26.47
N TRP A 216 35.60 -4.72 26.26
CA TRP A 216 34.36 -4.80 27.06
C TRP A 216 34.41 -5.88 28.15
N ARG A 217 35.59 -6.41 28.49
CA ARG A 217 35.76 -7.52 29.45
C ARG A 217 35.59 -7.15 30.94
N GLN A 218 35.13 -5.95 31.31
CA GLN A 218 35.19 -5.48 32.71
C GLN A 218 33.88 -5.05 33.38
N GLU A 219 32.69 -5.43 32.89
CA GLU A 219 31.45 -5.14 33.64
C GLU A 219 30.79 -6.39 34.25
N PRO A 220 30.45 -6.36 35.56
CA PRO A 220 29.75 -7.46 36.23
C PRO A 220 28.23 -7.44 35.93
N PRO A 221 27.54 -8.60 35.96
CA PRO A 221 26.13 -8.70 35.62
C PRO A 221 25.20 -8.14 36.72
N PRO A 222 24.02 -7.62 36.35
CA PRO A 222 23.03 -7.10 37.31
C PRO A 222 22.28 -8.22 38.06
N PRO A 223 21.80 -7.97 39.28
CA PRO A 223 21.11 -8.96 40.12
C PRO A 223 19.70 -9.28 39.60
N GLN A 224 19.36 -10.57 39.64
CA GLN A 224 18.03 -11.10 39.29
C GLN A 224 16.99 -10.71 40.35
N VAL A 225 15.85 -10.21 39.89
CA VAL A 225 14.67 -9.93 40.72
C VAL A 225 13.77 -11.16 40.70
N GLU A 226 13.50 -11.70 41.88
CA GLU A 226 12.70 -12.89 42.15
C GLU A 226 11.20 -12.57 42.02
N SER A 227 10.53 -13.23 41.07
CA SER A 227 9.10 -13.03 40.78
C SER A 227 8.23 -13.80 41.78
N ALA A 228 7.32 -13.08 42.43
CA ALA A 228 6.36 -13.63 43.39
C ALA A 228 5.28 -14.54 42.75
N PRO A 229 4.72 -15.52 43.49
CA PRO A 229 3.73 -16.46 42.97
C PRO A 229 2.30 -15.90 42.91
N SER A 230 1.60 -16.30 41.86
CA SER A 230 0.23 -15.96 41.48
C SER A 230 -0.82 -16.51 42.45
N VAL A 231 -1.78 -15.67 42.84
CA VAL A 231 -2.94 -16.03 43.67
C VAL A 231 -4.06 -16.63 42.80
N PRO A 232 -4.80 -17.68 43.25
CA PRO A 232 -5.89 -18.27 42.49
C PRO A 232 -7.16 -17.41 42.51
N VAL A 233 -7.84 -17.31 41.36
CA VAL A 233 -9.12 -16.61 41.16
C VAL A 233 -10.25 -17.46 41.73
N GLU A 234 -10.96 -16.87 42.68
CA GLU A 234 -12.13 -17.41 43.39
C GLU A 234 -13.41 -17.24 42.54
N ALA A 235 -14.17 -18.33 42.44
CA ALA A 235 -15.41 -18.42 41.67
C ALA A 235 -16.54 -17.60 42.32
N ALA A 236 -17.14 -16.69 41.57
CA ALA A 236 -18.33 -15.96 41.99
C ALA A 236 -19.61 -16.82 41.83
N PRO A 237 -20.54 -16.78 42.79
CA PRO A 237 -21.79 -17.53 42.74
C PRO A 237 -22.94 -16.76 42.07
N MET A 238 -24.01 -17.53 41.89
CA MET A 238 -25.21 -17.33 41.10
C MET A 238 -26.08 -16.09 41.40
N ALA A 239 -26.69 -15.61 40.31
CA ALA A 239 -28.10 -15.24 40.14
C ALA A 239 -28.87 -14.70 41.36
N VAL A 240 -29.14 -13.39 41.32
CA VAL A 240 -30.25 -12.77 42.05
C VAL A 240 -31.31 -12.41 41.01
N GLU A 241 -32.46 -13.06 41.14
CA GLU A 241 -33.69 -12.81 40.39
C GLU A 241 -34.29 -11.48 40.87
N GLU A 242 -34.18 -10.45 40.03
CA GLU A 242 -34.63 -9.09 40.32
C GLU A 242 -36.12 -8.93 39.99
N ALA A 243 -36.88 -8.46 40.98
CA ALA A 243 -38.33 -8.31 40.95
C ALA A 243 -38.82 -7.29 39.89
N PRO A 244 -40.07 -7.41 39.40
CA PRO A 244 -40.62 -6.52 38.38
C PRO A 244 -40.80 -5.09 38.92
N VAL A 245 -39.94 -4.17 38.46
CA VAL A 245 -40.07 -2.73 38.67
C VAL A 245 -41.20 -2.18 37.79
N VAL A 246 -42.18 -1.55 38.44
CA VAL A 246 -43.28 -0.82 37.80
C VAL A 246 -42.71 0.36 37.00
N PRO A 247 -43.00 0.52 35.69
CA PRO A 247 -42.43 1.60 34.90
C PRO A 247 -42.96 2.97 35.35
N GLU A 248 -42.03 3.81 35.78
CA GLU A 248 -42.25 5.23 36.04
C GLU A 248 -42.58 5.95 34.71
N PRO A 249 -43.55 6.88 34.67
CA PRO A 249 -43.98 7.56 33.45
C PRO A 249 -42.84 8.39 32.85
N VAL A 250 -42.27 7.87 31.76
CA VAL A 250 -41.19 8.48 30.98
C VAL A 250 -41.65 9.84 30.44
N ALA A 251 -40.96 10.90 30.84
CA ALA A 251 -41.12 12.23 30.27
C ALA A 251 -40.94 12.17 28.73
N PRO A 252 -41.72 12.95 27.95
CA PRO A 252 -41.67 12.90 26.49
C PRO A 252 -40.25 13.19 26.01
N ALA A 253 -39.65 12.22 25.32
CA ALA A 253 -38.31 12.32 24.79
C ALA A 253 -38.21 13.56 23.87
N PRO A 254 -37.13 14.35 23.96
CA PRO A 254 -36.88 15.43 23.02
C PRO A 254 -36.89 14.87 21.60
N PRO A 255 -37.41 15.62 20.60
CA PRO A 255 -37.48 15.16 19.22
C PRO A 255 -36.10 14.68 18.77
N PRO A 256 -35.99 13.52 18.10
CA PRO A 256 -34.72 12.99 17.66
C PRO A 256 -34.03 14.05 16.81
N THR A 257 -32.81 14.42 17.20
CA THR A 257 -31.99 15.30 16.37
C THR A 257 -31.88 14.64 15.00
N PRO A 258 -32.20 15.34 13.90
CA PRO A 258 -32.17 14.74 12.57
C PRO A 258 -30.77 14.17 12.33
N ALA A 259 -30.71 12.89 11.96
CA ALA A 259 -29.45 12.22 11.69
C ALA A 259 -28.67 13.06 10.65
N PRO A 260 -27.35 13.30 10.87
CA PRO A 260 -26.56 14.00 9.89
C PRO A 260 -26.66 13.26 8.55
N PRO A 261 -26.66 13.99 7.42
CA PRO A 261 -26.73 13.37 6.10
C PRO A 261 -25.58 12.37 5.95
N PRO A 262 -25.81 11.22 5.29
CA PRO A 262 -24.77 10.22 5.08
C PRO A 262 -23.61 10.86 4.32
N VAL A 263 -22.45 10.95 4.98
CA VAL A 263 -21.22 11.46 4.37
C VAL A 263 -20.71 10.40 3.41
N ASP A 264 -20.27 10.82 2.22
CA ASP A 264 -19.63 9.91 1.26
C ASP A 264 -18.39 9.28 1.92
N PRO A 265 -18.33 7.94 2.08
CA PRO A 265 -17.22 7.27 2.75
C PRO A 265 -15.87 7.55 2.08
N ILE A 266 -15.85 7.85 0.77
CA ILE A 266 -14.62 8.22 0.05
C ILE A 266 -14.10 9.58 0.52
N LEU A 267 -14.99 10.56 0.69
CA LEU A 267 -14.62 11.87 1.21
C LEU A 267 -14.16 11.79 2.66
N GLU A 268 -14.83 10.94 3.46
CA GLU A 268 -14.46 10.71 4.85
C GLU A 268 -13.04 10.11 4.96
N ALA A 269 -12.76 9.07 4.16
CA ALA A 269 -11.44 8.45 4.10
C ALA A 269 -10.35 9.44 3.63
N ALA A 270 -10.65 10.29 2.64
CA ALA A 270 -9.70 11.25 2.11
C ALA A 270 -9.38 12.42 3.07
N GLN A 271 -10.38 12.89 3.84
CA GLN A 271 -10.28 14.14 4.63
C GLN A 271 -10.15 13.93 6.14
N LEU A 272 -10.82 12.90 6.69
CA LEU A 272 -10.90 12.68 8.14
C LEU A 272 -9.87 11.65 8.63
N SER A 273 -9.35 10.79 7.75
CA SER A 273 -8.36 9.80 8.16
C SER A 273 -7.13 10.46 8.80
N PRO A 274 -6.72 10.03 10.01
CA PRO A 274 -5.49 10.51 10.65
C PRO A 274 -4.25 10.33 9.75
N ALA A 275 -4.23 9.28 8.92
CA ALA A 275 -3.17 9.02 7.96
C ALA A 275 -3.07 10.10 6.87
N ALA A 276 -4.21 10.68 6.45
CA ALA A 276 -4.24 11.75 5.46
C ALA A 276 -3.58 13.03 5.97
N ARG A 277 -3.67 13.31 7.28
CA ARG A 277 -3.18 14.54 7.92
C ARG A 277 -1.75 14.46 8.43
N ARG A 278 -1.21 13.26 8.62
CA ARG A 278 0.16 13.06 9.12
C ARG A 278 1.18 13.74 8.19
N GLY A 279 2.12 14.49 8.78
CA GLY A 279 3.17 15.20 8.04
C GLY A 279 2.75 16.49 7.30
N LEU A 280 1.47 16.90 7.36
CA LEU A 280 1.00 18.13 6.69
C LEU A 280 1.23 19.42 7.49
N ALA A 281 1.79 19.32 8.69
CA ALA A 281 1.97 20.48 9.56
C ALA A 281 3.05 21.45 9.08
N THR A 282 4.03 20.94 8.33
CA THR A 282 5.08 21.76 7.75
C THR A 282 4.71 22.15 6.32
N ARG A 283 5.09 23.37 5.92
CA ARG A 283 4.90 23.84 4.54
C ARG A 283 5.59 22.88 3.57
N GLY A 284 6.84 22.48 3.86
CA GLY A 284 7.59 21.54 3.04
C GLY A 284 6.87 20.20 2.86
N GLY A 285 6.38 19.61 3.96
CA GLY A 285 5.60 18.37 3.92
C GLY A 285 4.33 18.47 3.08
N LEU A 286 3.61 19.60 3.19
CA LEU A 286 2.41 19.85 2.37
C LEU A 286 2.72 19.92 0.87
N TYR A 287 3.75 20.67 0.46
CA TYR A 287 4.14 20.77 -0.95
C TYR A 287 4.65 19.44 -1.50
N HIS A 288 5.51 18.75 -0.74
CA HIS A 288 6.01 17.43 -1.11
C HIS A 288 4.84 16.44 -1.28
N ARG A 289 3.85 16.48 -0.39
CA ARG A 289 2.67 15.65 -0.50
C ARG A 289 1.82 15.96 -1.73
N ILE A 290 1.60 17.23 -2.05
CA ILE A 290 0.88 17.64 -3.27
C ILE A 290 1.59 17.11 -4.52
N GLN A 291 2.92 17.27 -4.59
CA GLN A 291 3.69 16.76 -5.72
C GLN A 291 3.57 15.24 -5.85
N ARG A 292 3.71 14.51 -4.73
CA ARG A 292 3.58 13.04 -4.71
C ARG A 292 2.17 12.58 -5.12
N THR A 293 1.12 13.23 -4.63
CA THR A 293 -0.27 12.94 -5.04
C THR A 293 -0.48 13.17 -6.54
N ARG A 294 0.12 14.21 -7.11
CA ARG A 294 0.04 14.47 -8.57
C ARG A 294 0.80 13.44 -9.40
N HIS A 295 1.98 13.04 -8.96
CA HIS A 295 2.73 11.97 -9.60
C HIS A 295 1.93 10.65 -9.57
N LEU A 296 1.35 10.33 -8.40
CA LEU A 296 0.49 9.15 -8.24
C LEU A 296 -0.74 9.21 -9.16
N LEU A 297 -1.45 10.35 -9.20
CA LEU A 297 -2.60 10.55 -10.09
C LEU A 297 -2.22 10.42 -11.58
N SER A 298 -1.03 10.85 -11.96
CA SER A 298 -0.53 10.69 -13.34
C SER A 298 -0.32 9.21 -13.69
N ALA A 299 0.42 8.47 -12.85
CA ALA A 299 0.62 7.04 -13.03
C ALA A 299 -0.71 6.26 -13.00
N TRP A 300 -1.60 6.62 -12.08
CA TRP A 300 -2.94 6.03 -11.97
C TRP A 300 -3.79 6.24 -13.23
N ARG A 301 -3.71 7.43 -13.84
CA ARG A 301 -4.36 7.73 -15.13
C ARG A 301 -3.79 6.90 -16.27
N GLN A 302 -2.47 6.71 -16.32
CA GLN A 302 -1.81 5.88 -17.34
C GLN A 302 -2.26 4.42 -17.25
N VAL A 303 -2.27 3.85 -16.04
CA VAL A 303 -2.83 2.50 -15.78
C VAL A 303 -4.31 2.42 -16.18
N GLY A 304 -5.07 3.49 -15.94
CA GLY A 304 -6.48 3.58 -16.32
C GLY A 304 -6.76 3.37 -17.80
N SER A 305 -5.81 3.70 -18.68
CA SER A 305 -5.96 3.45 -20.12
C SER A 305 -6.13 1.96 -20.45
N PHE A 306 -5.61 1.07 -19.60
CA PHE A 306 -5.73 -0.38 -19.70
C PHE A 306 -6.90 -0.92 -18.87
N LEU A 307 -7.11 -0.40 -17.66
CA LEU A 307 -8.05 -0.96 -16.70
C LEU A 307 -9.47 -0.42 -16.79
N ASN A 308 -9.67 0.78 -17.32
CA ASN A 308 -11.00 1.41 -17.42
C ASN A 308 -11.90 0.76 -18.48
N GLN A 309 -11.34 -0.11 -19.34
CA GLN A 309 -12.07 -0.79 -20.41
C GLN A 309 -12.08 -2.30 -20.14
N PRO A 310 -13.06 -2.85 -19.41
CA PRO A 310 -13.05 -4.26 -19.00
C PRO A 310 -13.06 -5.23 -20.19
N LYS A 311 -13.60 -4.78 -21.33
CA LYS A 311 -13.63 -5.55 -22.60
C LYS A 311 -12.29 -5.54 -23.36
N ARG A 312 -11.36 -4.63 -23.05
CA ARG A 312 -10.05 -4.55 -23.71
C ARG A 312 -9.19 -5.71 -23.21
N ARG A 313 -8.62 -6.48 -24.14
CA ARG A 313 -7.67 -7.56 -23.84
C ARG A 313 -6.24 -7.06 -24.07
N LEU A 314 -5.32 -7.37 -23.15
CA LEU A 314 -3.87 -7.13 -23.30
C LEU A 314 -3.25 -8.16 -24.27
N THR A 315 -3.50 -8.01 -25.56
CA THR A 315 -2.99 -8.92 -26.60
C THR A 315 -1.55 -8.57 -26.99
N LYS A 316 -1.20 -7.29 -27.03
CA LYS A 316 0.13 -6.83 -27.42
C LYS A 316 1.12 -6.97 -26.26
N ALA A 317 2.33 -7.46 -26.55
CA ALA A 317 3.41 -7.54 -25.57
C ALA A 317 3.89 -6.15 -25.10
N ALA A 318 3.83 -5.15 -25.97
CA ALA A 318 4.16 -3.75 -25.64
C ALA A 318 3.21 -3.18 -24.57
N ASP A 319 1.89 -3.28 -24.78
CA ASP A 319 0.87 -2.86 -23.79
C ASP A 319 1.06 -3.55 -22.43
N ALA A 320 1.47 -4.83 -22.43
CA ALA A 320 1.77 -5.57 -21.20
C ALA A 320 3.01 -5.03 -20.47
N ALA A 321 4.08 -4.73 -21.21
CA ALA A 321 5.29 -4.14 -20.64
C ALA A 321 5.02 -2.74 -20.07
N GLU A 322 4.27 -1.90 -20.80
CA GLU A 322 3.87 -0.57 -20.36
C GLU A 322 3.02 -0.62 -19.09
N LEU A 323 2.00 -1.50 -19.04
CA LEU A 323 1.21 -1.67 -17.82
C LEU A 323 2.07 -2.13 -16.63
N THR A 324 3.06 -2.99 -16.86
CA THR A 324 3.99 -3.45 -15.81
C THR A 324 4.78 -2.29 -15.24
N GLU A 325 5.36 -1.48 -16.12
CA GLU A 325 6.13 -0.29 -15.74
C GLU A 325 5.28 0.68 -14.91
N GLN A 326 4.05 0.95 -15.35
CA GLN A 326 3.15 1.87 -14.66
C GLN A 326 2.70 1.34 -13.29
N LEU A 327 2.44 0.04 -13.15
CA LEU A 327 2.13 -0.56 -11.85
C LEU A 327 3.32 -0.51 -10.89
N ASN A 328 4.54 -0.73 -11.38
CA ASN A 328 5.76 -0.57 -10.58
C ASN A 328 5.96 0.89 -10.14
N ALA A 329 5.74 1.86 -11.03
CA ALA A 329 5.79 3.27 -10.70
C ALA A 329 4.77 3.65 -9.61
N ILE A 330 3.55 3.07 -9.65
CA ILE A 330 2.57 3.24 -8.58
C ILE A 330 3.10 2.69 -7.25
N LEU A 331 3.68 1.49 -7.23
CA LEU A 331 4.21 0.89 -6.00
C LEU A 331 5.34 1.71 -5.38
N GLU A 332 6.29 2.19 -6.19
CA GLU A 332 7.37 3.06 -5.74
C GLU A 332 6.84 4.36 -5.13
N ILE A 333 5.85 4.97 -5.79
CA ILE A 333 5.21 6.19 -5.26
C ILE A 333 4.44 5.87 -3.98
N LEU A 334 3.88 4.67 -3.81
CA LEU A 334 3.12 4.28 -2.61
C LEU A 334 3.97 4.00 -1.37
N GLU A 335 5.25 3.64 -1.50
CA GLU A 335 6.10 3.20 -0.36
C GLU A 335 6.23 4.24 0.78
N GLY A 336 6.04 5.52 0.49
CA GLY A 336 5.94 6.59 1.49
C GLY A 336 4.69 7.45 1.32
N PHE A 337 3.69 6.94 0.62
CA PHE A 337 2.38 7.55 0.58
C PHE A 337 1.56 6.99 1.75
N PRO A 338 0.83 7.83 2.49
CA PRO A 338 -0.02 7.34 3.56
C PRO A 338 -1.02 6.30 3.10
N ALA A 339 -1.33 5.41 4.03
CA ALA A 339 -2.25 4.29 3.88
C ALA A 339 -3.73 4.74 3.81
N ILE A 340 -4.01 5.69 2.92
CA ILE A 340 -5.36 6.07 2.49
C ILE A 340 -5.79 5.27 1.26
N LEU A 341 -4.83 4.73 0.50
CA LEU A 341 -5.05 3.94 -0.71
C LEU A 341 -4.42 2.56 -0.53
N GLY A 342 -5.12 1.51 -0.96
CA GLY A 342 -4.55 0.17 -1.01
C GLY A 342 -4.61 -0.64 0.30
N GLY A 343 -5.27 -0.16 1.35
CA GLY A 343 -5.61 -0.95 2.53
C GLY A 343 -6.79 -1.90 2.28
N ALA A 344 -6.94 -2.94 3.11
CA ALA A 344 -8.09 -3.85 3.01
C ALA A 344 -9.41 -3.07 3.12
N GLY A 345 -10.31 -3.27 2.14
CA GLY A 345 -11.58 -2.55 2.05
C GLY A 345 -11.47 -1.08 1.60
N GLN A 346 -10.26 -0.56 1.35
CA GLN A 346 -10.08 0.79 0.82
C GLN A 346 -10.15 0.80 -0.71
N PRO A 347 -10.52 1.95 -1.32
CA PRO A 347 -10.41 2.13 -2.76
C PRO A 347 -9.00 1.86 -3.29
N GLY A 348 -8.91 1.22 -4.46
CA GLY A 348 -7.65 0.91 -5.13
C GLY A 348 -6.91 -0.31 -4.56
N ASN A 349 -7.50 -1.05 -3.62
CA ASN A 349 -6.89 -2.22 -3.00
C ASN A 349 -6.60 -3.34 -4.01
N TYR A 350 -7.50 -3.61 -4.95
CA TYR A 350 -7.28 -4.65 -5.96
C TYR A 350 -6.13 -4.28 -6.90
N ILE A 351 -6.00 -2.99 -7.23
CA ILE A 351 -4.91 -2.50 -8.09
C ILE A 351 -3.56 -2.65 -7.40
N VAL A 352 -3.49 -2.25 -6.13
CA VAL A 352 -2.25 -2.31 -5.35
C VAL A 352 -1.85 -3.75 -5.06
N THR A 353 -2.82 -4.61 -4.72
CA THR A 353 -2.56 -6.04 -4.51
C THR A 353 -2.10 -6.73 -5.80
N LEU A 354 -2.73 -6.45 -6.94
CA LEU A 354 -2.30 -6.98 -8.24
C LEU A 354 -0.90 -6.49 -8.62
N ALA A 355 -0.58 -5.21 -8.38
CA ALA A 355 0.74 -4.67 -8.69
C ALA A 355 1.87 -5.37 -7.92
N ARG A 356 1.59 -5.85 -6.70
CA ARG A 356 2.56 -6.59 -5.87
C ARG A 356 2.83 -8.00 -6.37
N VAL A 357 1.95 -8.56 -7.21
CA VAL A 357 2.12 -9.92 -7.73
C VAL A 357 3.06 -9.88 -8.95
N PRO A 358 4.24 -10.52 -8.90
CA PRO A 358 5.23 -10.45 -9.98
C PRO A 358 4.74 -11.08 -11.30
N THR A 359 3.70 -11.91 -11.26
CA THR A 359 3.08 -12.57 -12.41
C THR A 359 1.73 -11.95 -12.80
N PHE A 360 1.57 -10.64 -12.67
CA PHE A 360 0.26 -10.01 -12.90
C PHE A 360 -0.23 -10.11 -14.36
N ILE A 361 0.65 -10.15 -15.37
CA ILE A 361 0.22 -10.24 -16.79
C ILE A 361 -0.54 -11.54 -17.08
N PRO A 362 -0.01 -12.74 -16.73
CA PRO A 362 -0.78 -13.96 -16.79
C PRO A 362 -2.09 -13.89 -16.00
N SER A 363 -2.05 -13.39 -14.75
CA SER A 363 -3.23 -13.28 -13.90
C SER A 363 -4.31 -12.39 -14.52
N PHE A 364 -3.93 -11.21 -15.02
CA PHE A 364 -4.83 -10.27 -15.68
C PHE A 364 -5.47 -10.85 -16.95
N ARG A 365 -4.70 -11.62 -17.73
CA ARG A 365 -5.22 -12.31 -18.92
C ARG A 365 -6.24 -13.40 -18.55
N ALA A 366 -6.03 -14.07 -17.41
CA ALA A 366 -6.93 -15.09 -16.87
C ALA A 366 -8.18 -14.51 -16.19
N LEU A 367 -8.20 -13.22 -15.82
CA LEU A 367 -9.36 -12.59 -15.20
C LEU A 367 -10.58 -12.64 -16.12
N SER A 368 -11.71 -13.06 -15.55
CA SER A 368 -13.02 -13.03 -16.19
C SER A 368 -13.49 -11.59 -16.45
N LEU A 369 -14.52 -11.40 -17.29
CA LEU A 369 -15.06 -10.07 -17.56
C LEU A 369 -15.61 -9.41 -16.28
N SER A 370 -16.31 -10.15 -15.43
CA SER A 370 -16.84 -9.62 -14.16
C SER A 370 -15.74 -9.16 -13.20
N GLN A 371 -14.64 -9.91 -13.10
CA GLN A 371 -13.47 -9.53 -12.31
C GLN A 371 -12.78 -8.27 -12.87
N ARG A 372 -12.73 -8.10 -14.19
CA ARG A 372 -12.22 -6.87 -14.80
C ARG A 372 -13.15 -5.68 -14.56
N GLU A 373 -14.45 -5.89 -14.51
CA GLU A 373 -15.42 -4.85 -14.14
C GLU A 373 -15.28 -4.42 -12.68
N GLU A 374 -15.03 -5.37 -11.77
CA GLU A 374 -14.65 -5.09 -10.38
C GLU A 374 -13.35 -4.29 -10.29
N LEU A 375 -12.32 -4.72 -11.02
CA LEU A 375 -11.05 -4.02 -11.07
C LEU A 375 -11.20 -2.59 -11.63
N ALA A 376 -12.02 -2.42 -12.66
CA ALA A 376 -12.34 -1.10 -13.22
C ALA A 376 -13.14 -0.22 -12.25
N ARG A 377 -14.01 -0.81 -11.42
CA ARG A 377 -14.71 -0.11 -10.33
C ARG A 377 -13.75 0.32 -9.23
N ASP A 378 -12.88 -0.59 -8.77
CA ASP A 378 -11.87 -0.31 -7.75
C ASP A 378 -10.86 0.75 -8.22
N TRP A 379 -10.42 0.67 -9.48
CA TRP A 379 -9.56 1.68 -10.10
C TRP A 379 -10.22 3.08 -10.10
N ARG A 380 -11.50 3.17 -10.48
CA ARG A 380 -12.28 4.43 -10.45
C ARG A 380 -12.40 4.96 -9.04
N ALA A 381 -12.75 4.11 -8.08
CA ALA A 381 -12.85 4.50 -6.67
C ALA A 381 -11.51 5.03 -6.14
N GLY A 382 -10.39 4.35 -6.46
CA GLY A 382 -9.05 4.81 -6.09
C GLY A 382 -8.70 6.15 -6.73
N ARG A 383 -9.07 6.38 -8.00
CA ARG A 383 -8.87 7.66 -8.68
C ARG A 383 -9.68 8.78 -8.01
N ASP A 384 -10.95 8.53 -7.72
CA ASP A 384 -11.85 9.52 -7.15
C ASP A 384 -11.41 9.88 -5.71
N LEU A 385 -10.93 8.91 -4.93
CA LEU A 385 -10.26 9.14 -3.65
C LEU A 385 -9.03 10.04 -3.79
N LEU A 386 -8.16 9.77 -4.78
CA LEU A 386 -6.94 10.56 -5.01
C LEU A 386 -7.26 12.00 -5.42
N LEU A 387 -8.31 12.22 -6.23
CA LEU A 387 -8.79 13.55 -6.59
C LEU A 387 -9.34 14.29 -5.36
N ALA A 388 -10.18 13.63 -4.55
CA ALA A 388 -10.67 14.19 -3.29
C ALA A 388 -9.51 14.55 -2.33
N HIS A 389 -8.45 13.75 -2.31
CA HIS A 389 -7.26 14.04 -1.53
C HIS A 389 -6.46 15.23 -2.10
N GLU A 390 -6.34 15.37 -3.42
CA GLU A 390 -5.73 16.57 -4.04
C GLU A 390 -6.52 17.85 -3.67
N ASP A 391 -7.86 17.80 -3.73
CA ASP A 391 -8.72 18.92 -3.35
C ASP A 391 -8.56 19.28 -1.87
N PHE A 392 -8.49 18.28 -0.99
CA PHE A 392 -8.19 18.47 0.43
C PHE A 392 -6.84 19.17 0.64
N LEU A 393 -5.77 18.74 -0.04
CA LEU A 393 -4.46 19.37 0.05
C LEU A 393 -4.49 20.82 -0.46
N ALA A 394 -5.24 21.09 -1.52
CA ALA A 394 -5.44 22.45 -2.04
C ALA A 394 -6.21 23.35 -1.05
N GLN A 395 -7.17 22.80 -0.31
CA GLN A 395 -7.85 23.49 0.79
C GLN A 395 -6.88 23.79 1.95
N GLU A 396 -6.03 22.84 2.34
CA GLU A 396 -5.00 23.06 3.36
C GLU A 396 -4.01 24.15 2.94
N VAL A 397 -3.56 24.19 1.68
CA VAL A 397 -2.70 25.28 1.18
C VAL A 397 -3.39 26.63 1.33
N ARG A 398 -4.68 26.72 0.99
CA ARG A 398 -5.48 27.95 1.17
C ARG A 398 -5.60 28.33 2.64
N ALA A 399 -5.81 27.37 3.54
CA ALA A 399 -5.83 27.60 4.97
C ALA A 399 -4.47 28.12 5.48
N PHE A 400 -3.35 27.51 5.06
CA PHE A 400 -2.00 27.96 5.39
C PHE A 400 -1.70 29.39 4.96
N ARG A 401 -2.26 29.84 3.82
CA ARG A 401 -2.11 31.24 3.36
C ARG A 401 -2.84 32.24 4.25
N LYS A 402 -3.95 31.86 4.88
CA LYS A 402 -4.74 32.72 5.77
C LYS A 402 -4.16 32.84 7.18
N ILE A 403 -3.30 31.89 7.59
CA ILE A 403 -2.80 31.83 8.96
C ILE A 403 -1.64 32.83 9.16
N GLY A 404 -1.84 33.79 10.07
CA GLY A 404 -0.81 34.72 10.52
C GLY A 404 0.40 34.02 11.16
N ARG A 405 1.50 34.76 11.39
CA ARG A 405 2.76 34.21 11.94
C ARG A 405 2.55 33.41 13.24
N TRP A 406 1.61 33.83 14.08
CA TRP A 406 1.31 33.18 15.37
C TRP A 406 0.62 31.82 15.23
N GLY A 407 -0.39 31.71 14.35
CA GLY A 407 -1.05 30.42 14.11
C GLY A 407 -0.13 29.40 13.44
N ARG A 408 0.89 29.85 12.69
CA ARG A 408 1.95 28.97 12.17
C ARG A 408 2.80 28.37 13.28
N PHE A 409 3.16 29.17 14.28
CA PHE A 409 3.91 28.69 15.44
C PHE A 409 3.12 27.62 16.21
N VAL A 410 1.85 27.90 16.54
CA VAL A 410 0.99 26.96 17.28
C VAL A 410 0.84 25.62 16.56
N ARG A 411 0.62 25.62 15.24
CA ARG A 411 0.54 24.37 14.45
C ARG A 411 1.86 23.61 14.43
N ALA A 412 3.00 24.29 14.31
CA ALA A 412 4.31 23.65 14.32
C ALA A 412 4.60 22.97 15.67
N THR A 413 4.29 23.63 16.80
CA THR A 413 4.39 23.01 18.13
C THR A 413 3.46 21.81 18.32
N LYS A 414 2.20 21.91 17.83
CA LYS A 414 1.26 20.79 17.93
C LYS A 414 1.69 19.57 17.12
N ALA A 415 2.33 19.79 15.97
CA ALA A 415 2.84 18.71 15.14
C ALA A 415 4.07 18.04 15.72
N LEU A 416 5.02 18.83 16.25
CA LEU A 416 6.16 18.30 17.01
C LEU A 416 5.72 17.41 18.18
N TYR A 417 4.65 17.82 18.87
CA TYR A 417 4.05 17.01 19.94
C TYR A 417 3.48 15.67 19.43
N ALA A 418 2.78 15.69 18.29
CA ALA A 418 2.15 14.50 17.73
C ALA A 418 3.15 13.51 17.10
N ASP A 419 4.15 14.02 16.39
CA ASP A 419 5.12 13.18 15.68
C ASP A 419 6.27 12.72 16.58
N HIS A 420 6.61 13.49 17.63
CA HIS A 420 7.78 13.25 18.47
C HIS A 420 7.53 13.57 19.96
N PRO A 421 6.68 12.79 20.67
CA PRO A 421 6.32 13.07 22.05
C PRO A 421 7.54 13.09 22.98
N ALA A 422 8.54 12.22 22.74
CA ALA A 422 9.76 12.16 23.54
C ALA A 422 10.60 13.45 23.45
N PHE A 423 10.79 14.00 22.25
CA PHE A 423 11.53 15.25 22.07
C PHE A 423 10.79 16.45 22.66
N PHE A 424 9.46 16.44 22.62
CA PHE A 424 8.67 17.47 23.27
C PHE A 424 8.84 17.43 24.79
N LEU A 425 8.78 16.25 25.41
CA LEU A 425 9.02 16.09 26.85
C LEU A 425 10.44 16.53 27.24
N LEU A 426 11.45 16.18 26.44
CA LEU A 426 12.82 16.66 26.64
C LEU A 426 12.91 18.18 26.54
N PHE A 427 12.26 18.80 25.54
CA PHE A 427 12.25 20.25 25.40
C PHE A 427 11.55 20.93 26.58
N VAL A 428 10.40 20.43 27.03
CA VAL A 428 9.69 20.94 28.21
C VAL A 428 10.55 20.80 29.47
N SER A 429 11.26 19.67 29.63
CA SER A 429 12.19 19.44 30.73
C SER A 429 13.37 20.43 30.71
N LEU A 430 13.90 20.74 29.53
CA LEU A 430 14.99 21.69 29.35
C LEU A 430 14.53 23.12 29.68
N VAL A 431 13.33 23.51 29.22
CA VAL A 431 12.75 24.83 29.50
C VAL A 431 12.46 25.00 30.99
N THR A 432 11.88 24.00 31.63
CA THR A 432 11.63 24.02 33.09
C THR A 432 12.94 24.09 33.87
N LEU A 433 13.97 23.35 33.47
CA LEU A 433 15.30 23.43 34.06
C LEU A 433 15.91 24.84 33.90
N LEU A 434 15.80 25.44 32.71
CA LEU A 434 16.30 26.79 32.44
C LEU A 434 15.59 27.84 33.32
N ILE A 435 14.27 27.74 33.47
CA ILE A 435 13.49 28.62 34.35
C ILE A 435 13.93 28.46 35.81
N ALA A 436 14.14 27.22 36.26
CA ALA A 436 14.63 26.95 37.62
C ALA A 436 16.01 27.58 37.86
N ILE A 437 16.94 27.49 36.90
CA ILE A 437 18.27 28.12 36.99
C ILE A 437 18.16 29.65 37.09
N ILE A 438 17.27 30.28 36.31
CA ILE A 438 17.04 31.73 36.36
C ILE A 438 16.46 32.15 37.71
N ALA A 439 15.49 31.39 38.24
CA ALA A 439 14.90 31.66 39.56
C ALA A 439 15.92 31.54 40.70
N LEU A 440 16.77 30.51 40.68
CA LEU A 440 17.86 30.31 41.63
C LEU A 440 18.88 31.46 41.60
N ARG A 441 19.22 31.98 40.41
CA ARG A 441 20.10 33.14 40.27
C ARG A 441 19.48 34.40 40.89
N ARG A 442 18.18 34.62 40.67
CA ARG A 442 17.45 35.79 41.19
C ARG A 442 17.25 35.75 42.71
N TRP A 443 17.33 34.56 43.33
CA TRP A 443 17.22 34.44 44.79
C TRP A 443 18.54 34.69 45.53
N LYS A 444 19.68 34.49 44.85
CA LYS A 444 21.03 34.65 45.43
C LYS A 444 21.64 36.05 45.28
N GLY A 445 21.08 36.90 44.43
CA GLY A 445 21.50 38.29 44.24
C GLY A 445 20.37 39.22 44.59
#